data_AF-A0A380GUA6-F1
#
_entry.id   AF-A0A380GUA6-F1
#
_cell.length_a   1.000
_cell.length_b   1.000
_cell.length_c   1.000
_cell.angle_alpha   90.00
_cell.angle_beta   90.00
_cell.angle_gamma   90.00
#
_symmetry.space_group_name_H-M   'P 1'
#
loop_
_entity.id
_entity.type
_entity.pdbx_description
1 polymer ?
#
loop_
_entity_poly.entity_id
_entity_poly.type
_entity_poly.pdbx_seq_one_letter_code
_entity_poly.pdbx_strand_id
1 'polypeptide(L)'
;MTTTLTLRQYLLLLVYSGFTTRQIYKYACNSDIQYGTQQMLYEKLRDKIANAEDPRLYTKLHRFNTLHINHIEHALSKAKVHAISIDSPDYPQLLKHIYDPPVILFCRGNLAFLKHTHTLAIVGSRQHTHYTPQALNYLMPHFAQHRLTIVSGLAQGADAIAHQCAIKAGCATIAVLGFGHRHHYPQHTQQLRKHIDAYHLSVSEYPPQTPPAKYRFPERNRLISGLARGVLITEARERSGALITVDQALDQNRNVYVLPGDMFNTYTRGNLLRVQEGAEIVLSEKDILKDYCQ
;
A
#
# COMPACT_ATOMS: atom_id res chain seq x y z
N MET A 1 27.26 26.49 1.52
CA MET A 1 27.82 25.13 1.69
C MET A 1 26.86 24.14 1.05
N THR A 2 27.26 23.50 -0.06
CA THR A 2 26.45 22.48 -0.75
C THR A 2 26.45 21.20 0.10
N THR A 3 25.32 20.91 0.75
CA THR A 3 25.18 19.75 1.63
C THR A 3 24.92 18.50 0.79
N THR A 4 25.63 17.41 1.08
CA THR A 4 25.38 16.11 0.47
C THR A 4 24.01 15.58 0.89
N LEU A 5 23.21 15.11 -0.06
CA LEU A 5 21.90 14.55 0.23
C LEU A 5 22.02 13.13 0.77
N THR A 6 21.19 12.80 1.75
CA THR A 6 20.93 11.39 2.11
C THR A 6 20.11 10.69 1.01
N LEU A 7 20.13 9.35 0.96
CA LEU A 7 19.32 8.60 -0.02
C LEU A 7 17.83 8.93 0.11
N ARG A 8 17.29 9.00 1.34
CA ARG A 8 15.90 9.44 1.59
C ARG A 8 15.60 10.81 0.99
N GLN A 9 16.49 11.79 1.17
CA GLN A 9 16.31 13.14 0.66
C GLN A 9 16.35 13.18 -0.87
N TYR A 10 17.28 12.43 -1.48
CA TYR A 10 17.35 12.29 -2.92
C TYR A 10 16.06 11.67 -3.51
N LEU A 11 15.59 10.57 -2.92
CA LEU A 11 14.34 9.92 -3.33
C LEU A 11 13.12 10.84 -3.15
N LEU A 12 13.07 11.65 -2.10
CA LEU A 12 12.02 12.65 -1.91
C LEU A 12 11.99 13.66 -3.06
N LEU A 13 13.14 14.20 -3.46
CA LEU A 13 13.23 15.14 -4.59
C LEU A 13 12.78 14.50 -5.91
N LEU A 14 13.14 13.23 -6.16
CA LEU A 14 12.69 12.49 -7.33
C LEU A 14 11.17 12.28 -7.35
N VAL A 15 10.59 11.83 -6.23
CA VAL A 15 9.15 11.58 -6.15
C VAL A 15 8.37 12.90 -6.28
N TYR A 16 8.83 13.99 -5.62
CA TYR A 16 8.18 15.30 -5.71
C TYR A 16 8.35 15.98 -7.07
N SER A 17 9.43 15.68 -7.81
CA SER A 17 9.57 16.14 -9.19
C SER A 17 8.70 15.36 -10.19
N GLY A 18 8.12 14.24 -9.76
CA GLY A 18 7.13 13.47 -10.49
C GLY A 18 7.68 12.22 -11.19
N PHE A 19 8.88 11.75 -10.82
CA PHE A 19 9.37 10.45 -11.27
C PHE A 19 8.52 9.34 -10.65
N THR A 20 8.13 8.36 -11.45
CA THR A 20 7.44 7.16 -10.95
C THR A 20 8.45 6.20 -10.35
N THR A 21 8.01 5.29 -9.47
CA THR A 21 8.85 4.24 -8.89
C THR A 21 9.65 3.47 -9.94
N ARG A 22 9.02 3.10 -11.07
CA ARG A 22 9.71 2.43 -12.19
C ARG A 22 10.78 3.31 -12.85
N GLN A 23 10.52 4.61 -13.02
CA GLN A 23 11.52 5.53 -13.56
C GLN A 23 12.68 5.73 -12.59
N ILE A 24 12.42 5.78 -11.28
CA ILE A 24 13.45 5.89 -10.25
C ILE A 24 14.35 4.65 -10.29
N TYR A 25 13.79 3.43 -10.32
CA TYR A 25 14.61 2.23 -10.48
C TYR A 25 15.42 2.22 -11.77
N LYS A 26 14.82 2.62 -12.89
CA LYS A 26 15.49 2.61 -14.20
C LYS A 26 16.64 3.62 -14.30
N TYR A 27 16.49 4.81 -13.72
CA TYR A 27 17.41 5.92 -13.99
C TYR A 27 18.21 6.39 -12.77
N ALA A 28 17.75 6.14 -11.55
CA ALA A 28 18.26 6.80 -10.34
C ALA A 28 18.81 5.84 -9.26
N CYS A 29 18.44 4.55 -9.27
CA CYS A 29 18.86 3.60 -8.23
C CYS A 29 20.21 2.90 -8.48
N ASN A 30 21.00 3.29 -9.49
CA ASN A 30 22.35 2.74 -9.68
C ASN A 30 23.33 3.27 -8.62
N SER A 31 24.32 2.45 -8.22
CA SER A 31 25.29 2.75 -7.16
C SER A 31 25.99 4.11 -7.33
N ASP A 32 26.21 4.55 -8.56
CA ASP A 32 26.91 5.81 -8.87
C ASP A 32 26.05 7.06 -8.65
N ILE A 33 24.72 6.93 -8.49
CA ILE A 33 23.73 8.03 -8.50
C ILE A 33 22.94 8.07 -7.18
N GLN A 34 23.57 7.75 -6.06
CA GLN A 34 22.90 7.80 -4.75
C GLN A 34 23.54 8.78 -3.76
N TYR A 35 24.72 9.31 -4.11
CA TYR A 35 25.52 10.15 -3.22
C TYR A 35 26.02 11.39 -3.95
N GLY A 36 25.84 12.53 -3.32
CA GLY A 36 26.33 13.82 -3.82
C GLY A 36 25.42 14.98 -3.46
N THR A 37 25.81 16.15 -3.93
CA THR A 37 24.97 17.34 -3.87
C THR A 37 23.84 17.23 -4.90
N GLN A 38 22.76 17.98 -4.71
CA GLN A 38 21.64 17.99 -5.66
C GLN A 38 22.07 18.34 -7.09
N GLN A 39 23.02 19.27 -7.25
CA GLN A 39 23.58 19.65 -8.55
C GLN A 39 24.32 18.49 -9.23
N MET A 40 25.17 17.77 -8.49
CA MET A 40 25.88 16.60 -9.02
C MET A 40 24.91 15.49 -9.43
N LEU A 41 23.87 15.24 -8.63
CA LEU A 41 22.85 14.23 -8.92
C LEU A 41 21.99 14.64 -10.12
N TYR A 42 21.70 15.93 -10.29
CA TYR A 42 21.05 16.47 -11.48
C TYR A 42 21.85 16.17 -12.75
N GLU A 43 23.15 16.43 -12.75
CA GLU A 43 24.03 16.18 -13.90
C GLU A 43 24.07 14.69 -14.26
N LYS A 44 24.28 13.82 -13.26
CA LYS A 44 24.26 12.36 -13.46
C LYS A 44 22.93 11.86 -14.02
N LEU A 45 21.80 12.36 -13.51
CA LEU A 45 20.47 12.02 -14.00
C LEU A 45 20.26 12.51 -15.44
N ARG A 46 20.70 13.73 -15.75
CA ARG A 46 20.62 14.33 -17.09
C ARG A 46 21.28 13.42 -18.12
N ASP A 47 22.49 12.95 -17.82
CA ASP A 47 23.25 12.10 -18.73
C ASP A 47 22.58 10.73 -18.94
N LYS A 48 21.95 10.18 -17.89
CA LYS A 48 21.19 8.91 -17.99
C LYS A 48 19.89 9.06 -18.78
N ILE A 49 19.21 10.19 -18.70
CA ILE A 49 17.97 10.44 -19.45
C ILE A 49 18.22 11.01 -20.84
N ALA A 50 19.46 11.35 -21.19
CA ALA A 50 19.82 11.97 -22.48
C ALA A 50 19.29 11.17 -23.68
N ASN A 51 19.36 9.84 -23.58
CA ASN A 51 18.92 8.91 -24.63
C ASN A 51 17.46 8.45 -24.47
N ALA A 52 16.68 9.04 -23.55
CA ALA A 52 15.30 8.65 -23.33
C ALA A 52 14.35 9.39 -24.29
N GLU A 53 13.48 8.65 -24.97
CA GLU A 53 12.49 9.17 -25.93
C GLU A 53 11.27 9.85 -25.27
N ASP A 54 11.30 10.16 -23.97
CA ASP A 54 10.20 10.80 -23.24
C ASP A 54 10.55 12.24 -22.83
N PRO A 55 10.06 13.28 -23.58
CA PRO A 55 10.28 14.69 -23.25
C PRO A 55 9.82 15.09 -21.85
N ARG A 56 8.86 14.35 -21.26
CA ARG A 56 8.36 14.65 -19.91
C ARG A 56 9.43 14.43 -18.85
N LEU A 57 10.45 13.61 -19.10
CA LEU A 57 11.56 13.38 -18.18
C LEU A 57 12.39 14.65 -17.94
N TYR A 58 12.61 15.47 -18.97
CA TYR A 58 13.31 16.75 -18.82
C TYR A 58 12.52 17.75 -17.97
N THR A 59 11.19 17.76 -18.09
CA THR A 59 10.33 18.58 -17.22
C THR A 59 10.45 18.16 -15.76
N LYS A 60 10.50 16.84 -15.49
CA LYS A 60 10.72 16.31 -14.13
C LYS A 60 12.12 16.65 -13.64
N LEU A 61 13.14 16.50 -14.47
CA LEU A 61 14.52 16.84 -14.11
C LEU A 61 14.69 18.34 -13.79
N HIS A 62 14.04 19.23 -14.56
CA HIS A 62 14.02 20.65 -14.25
C HIS A 62 13.38 20.90 -12.87
N ARG A 63 12.23 20.28 -12.59
CA ARG A 63 11.59 20.36 -11.26
C ARG A 63 12.50 19.83 -10.15
N PHE A 64 13.21 18.74 -10.39
CA PHE A 64 14.17 18.19 -9.44
C PHE A 64 15.21 19.24 -9.05
N ASN A 65 15.71 20.04 -10.00
CA ASN A 65 16.70 21.08 -9.71
C ASN A 65 16.13 22.27 -8.92
N THR A 66 14.86 22.62 -9.15
CA THR A 66 14.22 23.78 -8.52
C THR A 66 13.60 23.48 -7.14
N LEU A 67 13.47 22.20 -6.79
CA LEU A 67 12.92 21.80 -5.49
C LEU A 67 13.96 21.96 -4.38
N HIS A 68 13.50 22.37 -3.20
CA HIS A 68 14.34 22.44 -2.00
C HIS A 68 13.91 21.38 -1.00
N ILE A 69 14.83 20.50 -0.62
CA ILE A 69 14.54 19.39 0.29
C ILE A 69 14.01 19.86 1.65
N ASN A 70 14.55 20.95 2.18
CA ASN A 70 14.10 21.52 3.46
C ASN A 70 12.62 21.93 3.43
N HIS A 71 12.12 22.44 2.30
CA HIS A 71 10.70 22.77 2.15
C HIS A 71 9.82 21.52 2.11
N ILE A 72 10.30 20.43 1.49
CA ILE A 72 9.59 19.15 1.45
C ILE A 72 9.51 18.55 2.87
N GLU A 73 10.64 18.45 3.56
CA GLU A 73 10.70 17.89 4.93
C GLU A 73 9.88 18.74 5.91
N HIS A 74 9.93 20.07 5.80
CA HIS A 74 9.08 20.95 6.59
C HIS A 74 7.58 20.75 6.30
N ALA A 75 7.19 20.63 5.02
CA ALA A 75 5.80 20.40 4.64
C ALA A 75 5.27 19.04 5.12
N LEU A 76 6.12 18.01 5.11
CA LEU A 76 5.82 16.67 5.65
C LEU A 76 5.62 16.72 7.16
N SER A 77 6.55 17.36 7.88
CA SER A 77 6.47 17.56 9.34
C SER A 77 5.20 18.31 9.74
N LYS A 78 4.89 19.43 9.08
CA LYS A 78 3.65 20.20 9.31
C LYS A 78 2.38 19.38 9.08
N ALA A 79 2.41 18.44 8.13
CA ALA A 79 1.30 17.55 7.82
C ALA A 79 1.23 16.30 8.70
N LYS A 80 2.20 16.11 9.63
CA LYS A 80 2.37 14.89 10.43
C LYS A 80 2.48 13.63 9.55
N VAL A 81 3.23 13.75 8.46
CA VAL A 81 3.50 12.64 7.53
C VAL A 81 4.97 12.29 7.61
N HIS A 82 5.26 11.02 7.85
CA HIS A 82 6.59 10.46 7.86
C HIS A 82 6.91 9.86 6.50
N ALA A 83 8.09 10.13 5.96
CA ALA A 83 8.57 9.50 4.73
C ALA A 83 9.57 8.40 5.08
N ILE A 84 9.22 7.15 4.80
CA ILE A 84 10.06 5.96 5.03
C ILE A 84 10.60 5.50 3.68
N SER A 85 11.91 5.64 3.47
CA SER A 85 12.58 5.19 2.25
C SER A 85 12.89 3.69 2.29
N ILE A 86 13.06 3.07 1.13
CA ILE A 86 13.29 1.62 0.97
C ILE A 86 14.58 1.08 1.64
N ASP A 87 15.54 1.95 1.91
CA ASP A 87 16.77 1.67 2.65
C ASP A 87 16.59 1.78 4.17
N SER A 88 15.45 2.31 4.65
CA SER A 88 15.17 2.41 6.07
C SER A 88 15.02 1.03 6.72
N PRO A 89 15.54 0.83 7.95
CA PRO A 89 15.29 -0.38 8.71
C PRO A 89 13.81 -0.54 9.12
N ASP A 90 13.03 0.56 9.09
CA ASP A 90 11.60 0.54 9.38
C ASP A 90 10.75 0.22 8.14
N TYR A 91 11.37 0.07 6.96
CA TYR A 91 10.64 -0.27 5.74
C TYR A 91 10.16 -1.75 5.79
N PRO A 92 8.87 -2.03 5.52
CA PRO A 92 8.33 -3.39 5.62
C PRO A 92 9.02 -4.38 4.69
N GLN A 93 9.57 -5.47 5.25
CA GLN A 93 10.35 -6.45 4.49
C GLN A 93 9.51 -7.15 3.41
N LEU A 94 8.28 -7.56 3.73
CA LEU A 94 7.37 -8.17 2.74
C LEU A 94 7.17 -7.26 1.53
N LEU A 95 6.95 -5.96 1.78
CA LEU A 95 6.75 -5.00 0.72
C LEU A 95 8.02 -4.76 -0.08
N LYS A 96 9.21 -4.84 0.53
CA LYS A 96 10.49 -4.68 -0.16
C LYS A 96 10.75 -5.76 -1.20
N HIS A 97 10.13 -6.93 -1.05
CA HIS A 97 10.33 -8.09 -1.92
C HIS A 97 9.30 -8.23 -3.06
N ILE A 98 8.37 -7.27 -3.22
CA ILE A 98 7.50 -7.28 -4.40
C ILE A 98 8.29 -6.84 -5.65
N TYR A 99 7.72 -7.05 -6.85
CA TYR A 99 8.38 -6.73 -8.12
C TYR A 99 8.77 -5.23 -8.27
N ASP A 100 7.90 -4.31 -7.85
CA ASP A 100 8.11 -2.86 -8.02
C ASP A 100 7.96 -2.07 -6.71
N PRO A 101 8.74 -2.36 -5.66
CA PRO A 101 8.51 -1.85 -4.31
C PRO A 101 8.61 -0.31 -4.28
N PRO A 102 7.68 0.41 -3.62
CA PRO A 102 7.73 1.87 -3.58
C PRO A 102 9.03 2.36 -2.94
N VAL A 103 9.72 3.30 -3.57
CA VAL A 103 11.00 3.80 -3.03
C VAL A 103 10.83 4.64 -1.76
N ILE A 104 9.64 5.22 -1.57
CA ILE A 104 9.22 5.94 -0.36
C ILE A 104 7.78 5.57 -0.03
N LEU A 105 7.52 5.33 1.25
CA LEU A 105 6.20 5.29 1.85
C LEU A 105 5.95 6.58 2.63
N PHE A 106 4.84 7.25 2.33
CA PHE A 106 4.30 8.35 3.13
C PHE A 106 3.33 7.77 4.15
N CYS A 107 3.64 7.91 5.43
CA CYS A 107 2.95 7.27 6.54
C CYS A 107 2.37 8.31 7.50
N ARG A 108 1.18 8.05 8.03
CA ARG A 108 0.55 8.87 9.09
C ARG A 108 -0.08 7.96 10.15
N GLY A 109 0.24 8.21 11.42
CA GLY A 109 -0.15 7.38 12.56
C GLY A 109 1.04 6.67 13.20
N ASN A 110 0.80 5.52 13.82
CA ASN A 110 1.80 4.74 14.54
C ASN A 110 2.66 3.89 13.58
N LEU A 111 3.92 4.30 13.39
CA LEU A 111 4.87 3.64 12.50
C LEU A 111 5.30 2.24 12.98
N ALA A 112 5.08 1.89 14.25
CA ALA A 112 5.43 0.57 14.77
C ALA A 112 4.74 -0.57 13.99
N PHE A 113 3.55 -0.31 13.43
CA PHE A 113 2.81 -1.27 12.63
C PHE A 113 3.51 -1.66 11.32
N LEU A 114 4.46 -0.87 10.81
CA LEU A 114 5.27 -1.23 9.63
C LEU A 114 6.19 -2.44 9.90
N LYS A 115 6.52 -2.70 11.17
CA LYS A 115 7.38 -3.82 11.59
C LYS A 115 6.60 -5.10 11.88
N HIS A 116 5.27 -5.05 11.88
CA HIS A 116 4.46 -6.22 12.14
C HIS A 116 4.62 -7.23 11.00
N THR A 117 4.93 -8.47 11.35
CA THR A 117 5.09 -9.58 10.41
C THR A 117 3.81 -10.40 10.24
N HIS A 118 2.91 -10.36 11.23
CA HIS A 118 1.63 -11.07 11.22
C HIS A 118 0.56 -10.20 10.58
N THR A 119 0.68 -9.95 9.28
CA THR A 119 -0.17 -9.04 8.51
C THR A 119 -1.06 -9.81 7.54
N LEU A 120 -2.38 -9.60 7.62
CA LEU A 120 -3.37 -10.20 6.73
C LEU A 120 -4.08 -9.08 5.96
N ALA A 121 -4.04 -9.15 4.64
CA ALA A 121 -4.84 -8.26 3.81
C ALA A 121 -6.28 -8.76 3.72
N ILE A 122 -7.25 -7.87 3.84
CA ILE A 122 -8.66 -8.20 3.63
C ILE A 122 -9.19 -7.28 2.53
N VAL A 123 -9.68 -7.89 1.45
CA VAL A 123 -10.23 -7.19 0.28
C VAL A 123 -11.56 -7.79 -0.13
N GLY A 124 -12.34 -7.02 -0.88
CA GLY A 124 -13.59 -7.52 -1.42
C GLY A 124 -14.35 -6.45 -2.18
N SER A 125 -15.62 -6.74 -2.43
CA SER A 125 -16.51 -5.91 -3.21
C SER A 125 -16.92 -4.65 -2.45
N ARG A 126 -17.13 -3.56 -3.20
CA ARG A 126 -17.75 -2.33 -2.70
C ARG A 126 -19.23 -2.52 -2.40
N GLN A 127 -19.87 -3.48 -3.08
CA GLN A 127 -21.23 -3.94 -2.85
C GLN A 127 -21.16 -5.36 -2.29
N HIS A 128 -21.55 -5.53 -1.05
CA HIS A 128 -21.47 -6.80 -0.34
C HIS A 128 -22.85 -7.16 0.21
N THR A 129 -23.05 -8.43 0.54
CA THR A 129 -24.24 -8.89 1.26
C THR A 129 -24.00 -8.76 2.77
N HIS A 130 -24.90 -9.31 3.59
CA HIS A 130 -24.66 -9.45 5.03
C HIS A 130 -23.54 -10.45 5.36
N TYR A 131 -23.11 -11.24 4.38
CA TYR A 131 -22.10 -12.26 4.59
C TYR A 131 -20.73 -11.68 4.97
N THR A 132 -20.24 -10.67 4.24
CA THR A 132 -18.97 -9.99 4.58
C THR A 132 -18.91 -9.51 6.04
N PRO A 133 -19.83 -8.67 6.54
CA PRO A 133 -19.76 -8.23 7.94
C PRO A 133 -19.99 -9.36 8.93
N GLN A 134 -20.83 -10.36 8.64
CA GLN A 134 -21.03 -11.50 9.53
C GLN A 134 -19.75 -12.32 9.69
N ALA A 135 -19.12 -12.72 8.58
CA ALA A 135 -17.89 -13.49 8.59
C ALA A 135 -16.74 -12.72 9.24
N LEU A 136 -16.58 -11.43 8.93
CA LEU A 136 -15.53 -10.62 9.55
C LEU A 136 -15.76 -10.42 11.06
N ASN A 137 -17.00 -10.23 11.53
CA ASN A 137 -17.27 -10.17 12.97
C ASN A 137 -16.99 -11.49 13.69
N TYR A 138 -17.16 -12.63 13.01
CA TYR A 138 -16.81 -13.95 13.55
C TYR A 138 -15.28 -14.14 13.61
N LEU A 139 -14.56 -13.85 12.52
CA LEU A 139 -13.13 -14.13 12.39
C LEU A 139 -12.24 -13.18 13.20
N MET A 140 -12.60 -11.89 13.27
CA MET A 140 -11.70 -10.86 13.79
C MET A 140 -11.26 -11.04 15.25
N PRO A 141 -12.12 -11.46 16.21
CA PRO A 141 -11.70 -11.73 17.58
C PRO A 141 -10.57 -12.76 17.66
N HIS A 142 -10.59 -13.80 16.82
CA HIS A 142 -9.53 -14.80 16.74
C HIS A 142 -8.24 -14.20 16.17
N PHE A 143 -8.35 -13.35 15.13
CA PHE A 143 -7.19 -12.62 14.60
C PHE A 143 -6.56 -11.70 15.64
N ALA A 144 -7.35 -11.08 16.50
CA ALA A 144 -6.86 -10.23 17.60
C ALA A 144 -6.05 -11.04 18.62
N GLN A 145 -6.52 -12.23 18.99
CA GLN A 145 -5.80 -13.14 19.91
C GLN A 145 -4.42 -13.53 19.38
N HIS A 146 -4.28 -13.67 18.06
CA HIS A 146 -3.02 -13.96 17.37
C HIS A 146 -2.25 -12.71 16.93
N ARG A 147 -2.67 -11.51 17.38
CA ARG A 147 -2.03 -10.21 17.09
C ARG A 147 -1.88 -9.92 15.60
N LEU A 148 -2.82 -10.39 14.78
CA LEU A 148 -2.84 -10.07 13.36
C LEU A 148 -3.09 -8.57 13.15
N THR A 149 -2.42 -8.04 12.14
CA THR A 149 -2.61 -6.67 11.66
C THR A 149 -3.33 -6.69 10.34
N ILE A 150 -4.49 -6.03 10.28
CA ILE A 150 -5.36 -6.05 9.11
C ILE A 150 -4.94 -4.96 8.13
N VAL A 151 -4.55 -5.33 6.92
CA VAL A 151 -4.21 -4.40 5.84
C VAL A 151 -5.39 -4.29 4.88
N SER A 152 -5.82 -3.08 4.53
CA SER A 152 -6.86 -2.89 3.52
C SER A 152 -6.78 -1.52 2.86
N GLY A 153 -7.63 -1.29 1.87
CA GLY A 153 -7.55 -0.15 0.97
C GLY A 153 -8.43 1.05 1.34
N LEU A 154 -9.15 1.00 2.46
CA LEU A 154 -10.08 2.05 2.91
C LEU A 154 -11.13 2.46 1.85
N ALA A 155 -11.42 1.58 0.89
CA ALA A 155 -12.52 1.78 -0.03
C ALA A 155 -13.87 1.57 0.68
N GLN A 156 -14.96 1.87 -0.03
CA GLN A 156 -16.31 1.48 0.42
C GLN A 156 -16.43 -0.04 0.49
N GLY A 157 -17.32 -0.53 1.36
CA GLY A 157 -17.70 -1.94 1.43
C GLY A 157 -16.70 -2.75 2.24
N ALA A 158 -16.24 -3.88 1.67
CA ALA A 158 -15.40 -4.85 2.37
C ALA A 158 -14.18 -4.20 3.07
N ASP A 159 -13.47 -3.30 2.40
CA ASP A 159 -12.30 -2.62 2.98
C ASP A 159 -12.64 -1.81 4.25
N ALA A 160 -13.69 -0.99 4.20
CA ALA A 160 -14.13 -0.21 5.35
C ALA A 160 -14.61 -1.10 6.50
N ILE A 161 -15.33 -2.19 6.18
CA ILE A 161 -15.82 -3.15 7.16
C ILE A 161 -14.64 -3.89 7.81
N ALA A 162 -13.63 -4.29 7.04
CA ALA A 162 -12.44 -4.94 7.56
C ALA A 162 -11.73 -4.07 8.61
N HIS A 163 -11.52 -2.79 8.29
CA HIS A 163 -10.95 -1.83 9.24
C HIS A 163 -11.84 -1.64 10.48
N GLN A 164 -13.16 -1.50 10.32
CA GLN A 164 -14.09 -1.32 11.44
C GLN A 164 -14.13 -2.54 12.37
N CYS A 165 -14.22 -3.75 11.80
CA CYS A 165 -14.18 -4.99 12.57
C CYS A 165 -12.83 -5.16 13.27
N ALA A 166 -11.71 -4.83 12.59
CA ALA A 166 -10.36 -4.88 13.18
C ALA A 166 -10.27 -3.97 14.42
N ILE A 167 -10.68 -2.71 14.28
CA ILE A 167 -10.71 -1.75 15.40
C ILE A 167 -11.60 -2.27 16.54
N LYS A 168 -12.81 -2.73 16.22
CA LYS A 168 -13.77 -3.25 17.23
C LYS A 168 -13.22 -4.46 17.99
N ALA A 169 -12.49 -5.35 17.32
CA ALA A 169 -11.90 -6.54 17.91
C ALA A 169 -10.56 -6.28 18.62
N GLY A 170 -9.99 -5.08 18.50
CA GLY A 170 -8.68 -4.75 19.07
C GLY A 170 -7.48 -5.14 18.21
N CYS A 171 -7.70 -5.48 16.93
CA CYS A 171 -6.61 -5.67 15.97
C CYS A 171 -5.97 -4.32 15.60
N ALA A 172 -4.68 -4.34 15.31
CA ALA A 172 -4.06 -3.25 14.58
C ALA A 172 -4.56 -3.24 13.13
N THR A 173 -4.58 -2.08 12.47
CA THR A 173 -4.94 -1.99 11.06
C THR A 173 -4.11 -0.99 10.27
N ILE A 174 -3.84 -1.28 9.00
CA ILE A 174 -3.08 -0.43 8.09
C ILE A 174 -3.94 -0.10 6.88
N ALA A 175 -4.30 1.18 6.71
CA ALA A 175 -4.99 1.67 5.52
C ALA A 175 -3.99 2.08 4.45
N VAL A 176 -3.89 1.33 3.36
CA VAL A 176 -3.10 1.71 2.19
C VAL A 176 -3.92 2.70 1.36
N LEU A 177 -3.35 3.75 0.76
CA LEU A 177 -4.09 4.83 0.10
C LEU A 177 -3.65 5.00 -1.37
N GLY A 178 -4.62 5.24 -2.26
CA GLY A 178 -4.38 5.55 -3.68
C GLY A 178 -4.15 7.05 -3.96
N PHE A 179 -3.83 7.83 -2.94
CA PHE A 179 -3.73 9.29 -2.95
C PHE A 179 -2.89 9.80 -1.79
N GLY A 180 -2.54 11.08 -1.81
CA GLY A 180 -1.74 11.73 -0.76
C GLY A 180 -2.54 12.08 0.50
N HIS A 181 -1.86 12.15 1.64
CA HIS A 181 -2.43 12.41 2.98
C HIS A 181 -3.19 13.73 3.16
N ARG A 182 -3.12 14.68 2.22
CA ARG A 182 -3.94 15.92 2.23
C ARG A 182 -5.28 15.75 1.52
N HIS A 183 -5.53 14.59 0.91
CA HIS A 183 -6.78 14.25 0.26
C HIS A 183 -7.44 13.08 0.97
N HIS A 184 -8.75 12.93 0.76
CA HIS A 184 -9.50 11.78 1.24
C HIS A 184 -10.56 11.34 0.23
N TYR A 185 -10.64 10.03 0.00
CA TYR A 185 -11.65 9.40 -0.83
C TYR A 185 -11.84 7.93 -0.38
N PRO A 186 -13.08 7.42 -0.35
CA PRO A 186 -14.35 8.14 -0.53
C PRO A 186 -14.77 8.91 0.74
N GLN A 187 -15.60 9.96 0.59
CA GLN A 187 -15.94 10.87 1.71
C GLN A 187 -16.53 10.16 2.94
N HIS A 188 -17.36 9.12 2.75
CA HIS A 188 -17.99 8.42 3.87
C HIS A 188 -16.99 7.67 4.78
N THR A 189 -15.79 7.31 4.30
CA THR A 189 -14.75 6.70 5.15
C THR A 189 -13.89 7.72 5.88
N GLN A 190 -14.21 9.01 5.84
CA GLN A 190 -13.35 10.06 6.41
C GLN A 190 -13.22 9.96 7.93
N GLN A 191 -14.28 9.61 8.65
CA GLN A 191 -14.21 9.44 10.11
C GLN A 191 -13.39 8.19 10.48
N LEU A 192 -13.60 7.08 9.76
CA LEU A 192 -12.79 5.89 9.89
C LEU A 192 -11.30 6.21 9.62
N ARG A 193 -11.02 7.00 8.59
CA ARG A 193 -9.66 7.45 8.28
C ARG A 193 -9.03 8.22 9.43
N LYS A 194 -9.74 9.19 10.00
CA LYS A 194 -9.26 9.99 11.13
C LYS A 194 -8.95 9.10 12.33
N HIS A 195 -9.78 8.10 12.61
CA HIS A 195 -9.54 7.13 13.67
C HIS A 195 -8.27 6.31 13.39
N ILE A 196 -8.12 5.81 12.16
CA ILE A 196 -6.92 5.07 11.75
C ILE A 196 -5.66 5.93 11.88
N ASP A 197 -5.69 7.19 11.48
CA ASP A 197 -4.54 8.09 11.59
C ASP A 197 -4.16 8.41 13.04
N ALA A 198 -5.13 8.35 13.97
CA ALA A 198 -4.92 8.67 15.38
C ALA A 198 -4.37 7.47 16.18
N TYR A 199 -4.87 6.26 15.91
CA TYR A 199 -4.60 5.07 16.73
C TYR A 199 -3.92 3.93 15.98
N HIS A 200 -3.92 3.99 14.66
CA HIS A 200 -3.42 2.95 13.77
C HIS A 200 -2.43 3.53 12.76
N LEU A 201 -2.43 3.06 11.52
CA LEU A 201 -1.52 3.55 10.48
C LEU A 201 -2.24 3.68 9.14
N SER A 202 -1.93 4.76 8.42
CA SER A 202 -2.22 4.85 7.00
C SER A 202 -0.96 5.12 6.18
N VAL A 203 -0.90 4.52 4.99
CA VAL A 203 0.29 4.47 4.14
C VAL A 203 -0.09 4.85 2.71
N SER A 204 0.76 5.62 2.04
CA SER A 204 0.61 5.97 0.61
C SER A 204 1.96 5.97 -0.08
N GLU A 205 2.02 5.55 -1.34
CA GLU A 205 3.18 5.78 -2.20
C GLU A 205 3.22 7.22 -2.75
N TYR A 206 2.11 7.96 -2.65
CA TYR A 206 1.97 9.25 -3.29
C TYR A 206 2.24 10.41 -2.32
N PRO A 207 2.95 11.48 -2.77
CA PRO A 207 3.18 12.68 -1.96
C PRO A 207 1.87 13.25 -1.40
N PRO A 208 1.90 13.91 -0.22
CA PRO A 208 0.69 14.36 0.49
C PRO A 208 -0.31 15.15 -0.36
N GLN A 209 0.16 15.95 -1.31
CA GLN A 209 -0.65 16.78 -2.20
C GLN A 209 -1.31 16.05 -3.37
N THR A 210 -1.04 14.75 -3.55
CA THR A 210 -1.47 14.00 -4.74
C THR A 210 -2.97 13.68 -4.68
N PRO A 211 -3.79 14.16 -5.64
CA PRO A 211 -5.23 13.90 -5.63
C PRO A 211 -5.57 12.43 -5.96
N PRO A 212 -6.77 11.94 -5.64
CA PRO A 212 -7.23 10.64 -6.11
C PRO A 212 -7.34 10.60 -7.64
N ALA A 213 -6.95 9.47 -8.24
CA ALA A 213 -7.13 9.22 -9.67
C ALA A 213 -7.48 7.75 -9.91
N LYS A 214 -8.35 7.46 -10.89
CA LYS A 214 -8.89 6.11 -11.11
C LYS A 214 -7.82 5.03 -11.27
N TYR A 215 -6.73 5.33 -11.99
CA TYR A 215 -5.64 4.38 -12.24
C TYR A 215 -4.79 4.09 -10.99
N ARG A 216 -4.80 4.97 -9.98
CA ARG A 216 -4.02 4.79 -8.74
C ARG A 216 -4.62 3.73 -7.82
N PHE A 217 -5.91 3.41 -7.94
CA PHE A 217 -6.53 2.40 -7.08
C PHE A 217 -6.03 0.99 -7.43
N PRO A 218 -6.00 0.55 -8.72
CA PRO A 218 -5.32 -0.70 -9.09
C PRO A 218 -3.81 -0.68 -8.81
N GLU A 219 -3.11 0.43 -9.07
CA GLU A 219 -1.67 0.55 -8.76
C GLU A 219 -1.36 0.42 -7.27
N ARG A 220 -2.28 0.86 -6.40
CA ARG A 220 -2.13 0.76 -4.95
C ARG A 220 -2.30 -0.68 -4.46
N ASN A 221 -3.12 -1.50 -5.12
CA ASN A 221 -3.48 -2.82 -4.60
C ASN A 221 -2.27 -3.76 -4.38
N ARG A 222 -1.21 -3.63 -5.19
CA ARG A 222 0.05 -4.36 -4.98
C ARG A 222 0.74 -4.02 -3.66
N LEU A 223 0.47 -2.84 -3.06
CA LEU A 223 0.94 -2.50 -1.71
C LEU A 223 0.08 -3.18 -0.64
N ILE A 224 -1.22 -3.40 -0.89
CA ILE A 224 -2.10 -4.11 0.06
C ILE A 224 -1.61 -5.55 0.22
N SER A 225 -1.45 -6.28 -0.89
CA SER A 225 -0.90 -7.63 -0.87
C SER A 225 0.58 -7.63 -0.47
N GLY A 226 1.35 -6.62 -0.91
CA GLY A 226 2.78 -6.52 -0.61
C GLY A 226 3.09 -6.34 0.87
N LEU A 227 2.21 -5.65 1.61
CA LEU A 227 2.29 -5.47 3.05
C LEU A 227 1.77 -6.65 3.86
N ALA A 228 1.20 -7.68 3.23
CA ALA A 228 0.57 -8.82 3.91
C ALA A 228 1.25 -10.15 3.58
N ARG A 229 1.15 -11.12 4.49
CA ARG A 229 1.60 -12.51 4.27
C ARG A 229 0.58 -13.31 3.46
N GLY A 230 -0.70 -12.98 3.63
CA GLY A 230 -1.78 -13.53 2.84
C GLY A 230 -2.91 -12.53 2.63
N VAL A 231 -3.83 -12.88 1.75
CA VAL A 231 -4.98 -12.05 1.36
C VAL A 231 -6.26 -12.87 1.52
N LEU A 232 -7.19 -12.38 2.35
CA LEU A 232 -8.55 -12.88 2.46
C LEU A 232 -9.49 -12.09 1.55
N ILE A 233 -10.18 -12.78 0.65
CA ILE A 233 -11.29 -12.24 -0.13
C ILE A 233 -12.60 -12.55 0.58
N THR A 234 -13.38 -11.52 0.91
CA THR A 234 -14.72 -11.73 1.50
C THR A 234 -15.76 -12.07 0.43
N GLU A 235 -16.09 -11.11 -0.44
CA GLU A 235 -17.02 -11.28 -1.55
C GLU A 235 -16.44 -10.57 -2.77
N ALA A 236 -16.21 -11.30 -3.86
CA ALA A 236 -15.79 -10.75 -5.14
C ALA A 236 -16.64 -11.30 -6.30
N ARG A 237 -17.14 -10.38 -7.14
CA ARG A 237 -17.69 -10.75 -8.47
C ARG A 237 -16.55 -11.18 -9.40
N GLU A 238 -16.87 -11.99 -10.40
CA GLU A 238 -15.93 -12.52 -11.41
C GLU A 238 -15.10 -11.44 -12.13
N ARG A 239 -15.65 -10.24 -12.35
CA ARG A 239 -14.92 -9.10 -12.95
C ARG A 239 -14.85 -7.96 -11.95
N SER A 240 -14.07 -8.12 -10.88
CA SER A 240 -13.93 -7.10 -9.84
C SER A 240 -12.48 -6.73 -9.57
N GLY A 241 -12.25 -5.48 -9.15
CA GLY A 241 -10.91 -5.01 -8.79
C GLY A 241 -10.31 -5.71 -7.57
N ALA A 242 -11.11 -6.44 -6.79
CA ALA A 242 -10.62 -7.30 -5.72
C ALA A 242 -9.76 -8.44 -6.29
N LEU A 243 -10.17 -9.05 -7.41
CA LEU A 243 -9.43 -10.14 -8.05
C LEU A 243 -8.08 -9.70 -8.61
N ILE A 244 -7.93 -8.44 -9.04
CA ILE A 244 -6.61 -7.87 -9.41
C ILE A 244 -5.64 -7.96 -8.23
N THR A 245 -6.12 -7.72 -7.00
CA THR A 245 -5.29 -7.83 -5.80
C THR A 245 -4.89 -9.28 -5.53
N VAL A 246 -5.70 -10.24 -5.95
CA VAL A 246 -5.42 -11.67 -5.81
C VAL A 246 -4.35 -12.10 -6.79
N ASP A 247 -4.47 -11.69 -8.06
CA ASP A 247 -3.43 -11.92 -9.07
C ASP A 247 -2.08 -11.35 -8.57
N GLN A 248 -2.10 -10.12 -8.06
CA GLN A 248 -0.92 -9.48 -7.45
C GLN A 248 -0.40 -10.23 -6.21
N ALA A 249 -1.28 -10.83 -5.41
CA ALA A 249 -0.89 -11.61 -4.24
C ALA A 249 -0.18 -12.90 -4.65
N LEU A 250 -0.70 -13.60 -5.67
CA LEU A 250 -0.09 -14.80 -6.23
C LEU A 250 1.29 -14.50 -6.84
N ASP A 251 1.39 -13.43 -7.64
CA ASP A 251 2.67 -12.95 -8.19
C ASP A 251 3.71 -12.62 -7.11
N GLN A 252 3.24 -12.24 -5.92
CA GLN A 252 4.06 -11.91 -4.75
C GLN A 252 4.28 -13.11 -3.81
N ASN A 253 3.88 -14.32 -4.21
CA ASN A 253 3.96 -15.54 -3.39
C ASN A 253 3.28 -15.35 -2.02
N ARG A 254 2.04 -14.84 -2.02
CA ARG A 254 1.21 -14.69 -0.83
C ARG A 254 0.12 -15.76 -0.80
N ASN A 255 -0.24 -16.20 0.40
CA ASN A 255 -1.36 -17.10 0.56
C ASN A 255 -2.66 -16.39 0.19
N VAL A 256 -3.55 -17.06 -0.53
CA VAL A 256 -4.84 -16.53 -0.92
C VAL A 256 -5.92 -17.36 -0.26
N TYR A 257 -6.77 -16.69 0.50
CA TYR A 257 -7.90 -17.27 1.18
C TYR A 257 -9.19 -16.67 0.66
N VAL A 258 -10.24 -17.46 0.58
CA VAL A 258 -11.56 -16.98 0.14
C VAL A 258 -12.65 -17.47 1.08
N LEU A 259 -13.59 -16.58 1.39
CA LEU A 259 -14.83 -17.04 2.02
C LEU A 259 -15.64 -17.88 1.02
N PRO A 260 -16.26 -18.99 1.47
CA PRO A 260 -17.11 -19.81 0.60
C PRO A 260 -18.38 -19.05 0.22
N GLY A 261 -19.06 -19.53 -0.82
CA GLY A 261 -20.37 -19.05 -1.22
C GLY A 261 -21.06 -20.07 -2.13
N ASP A 262 -22.35 -19.86 -2.41
CA ASP A 262 -23.08 -20.74 -3.32
C ASP A 262 -22.85 -20.37 -4.79
N MET A 263 -23.12 -21.33 -5.69
CA MET A 263 -22.88 -21.17 -7.12
C MET A 263 -23.78 -20.14 -7.83
N PHE A 264 -24.89 -19.74 -7.20
CA PHE A 264 -25.86 -18.79 -7.74
C PHE A 264 -25.59 -17.36 -7.27
N ASN A 265 -24.85 -17.19 -6.16
CA ASN A 265 -24.48 -15.89 -5.64
C ASN A 265 -23.37 -15.24 -6.49
N THR A 266 -23.79 -14.24 -7.28
CA THR A 266 -22.87 -13.46 -8.13
C THR A 266 -21.77 -12.73 -7.35
N TYR A 267 -21.99 -12.41 -6.07
CA TYR A 267 -21.00 -11.75 -5.21
C TYR A 267 -19.88 -12.68 -4.74
N THR A 268 -20.06 -14.00 -4.80
CA THR A 268 -19.03 -15.00 -4.44
C THR A 268 -18.54 -15.79 -5.65
N ARG A 269 -19.07 -15.53 -6.85
CA ARG A 269 -18.63 -16.21 -8.09
C ARG A 269 -17.12 -16.08 -8.32
N GLY A 270 -16.56 -14.90 -8.07
CA GLY A 270 -15.10 -14.68 -8.17
C GLY A 270 -14.33 -15.51 -7.14
N ASN A 271 -14.83 -15.63 -5.91
CA ASN A 271 -14.22 -16.49 -4.89
C ASN A 271 -14.15 -17.94 -5.38
N LEU A 272 -15.25 -18.49 -5.90
CA LEU A 272 -15.30 -19.88 -6.38
C LEU A 272 -14.32 -20.14 -7.54
N LEU A 273 -14.12 -19.18 -8.44
CA LEU A 273 -13.11 -19.28 -9.50
C LEU A 273 -11.69 -19.32 -8.90
N ARG A 274 -11.40 -18.50 -7.88
CA ARG A 274 -10.10 -18.54 -7.19
C ARG A 274 -9.86 -19.87 -6.47
N VAL A 275 -10.89 -20.51 -5.93
CA VAL A 275 -10.77 -21.88 -5.39
C VAL A 275 -10.30 -22.84 -6.47
N GLN A 276 -10.87 -22.76 -7.68
CA GLN A 276 -10.46 -23.63 -8.80
C GLN A 276 -9.00 -23.39 -9.22
N GLU A 277 -8.47 -22.21 -8.96
CA GLU A 277 -7.08 -21.82 -9.20
C GLU A 277 -6.15 -22.11 -8.01
N GLY A 278 -6.65 -22.74 -6.94
CA GLY A 278 -5.86 -23.18 -5.80
C GLY A 278 -5.90 -22.28 -4.56
N ALA A 279 -6.77 -21.26 -4.53
CA ALA A 279 -7.01 -20.50 -3.31
C ALA A 279 -7.68 -21.36 -2.23
N GLU A 280 -7.31 -21.13 -0.97
CA GLU A 280 -7.83 -21.87 0.17
C GLU A 280 -9.23 -21.39 0.59
N ILE A 281 -10.18 -22.31 0.73
CA ILE A 281 -11.50 -22.01 1.28
C ILE A 281 -11.41 -21.86 2.79
N VAL A 282 -12.01 -20.80 3.32
CA VAL A 282 -12.07 -20.52 4.76
C VAL A 282 -13.41 -20.95 5.33
N LEU A 283 -13.42 -22.06 6.06
CA LEU A 283 -14.58 -22.55 6.81
C LEU A 283 -14.51 -22.14 8.28
N SER A 284 -13.31 -21.84 8.79
CA SER A 284 -13.06 -21.33 10.14
C SER A 284 -11.81 -20.45 10.20
N GLU A 285 -11.59 -19.79 11.34
CA GLU A 285 -10.37 -19.02 11.60
C GLU A 285 -9.08 -19.85 11.43
N LYS A 286 -9.15 -21.17 11.67
CA LYS A 286 -8.00 -22.08 11.65
C LYS A 286 -7.37 -22.21 10.27
N ASP A 287 -8.17 -22.12 9.21
CA ASP A 287 -7.73 -22.24 7.81
C ASP A 287 -6.76 -21.09 7.45
N ILE A 288 -6.91 -19.94 8.11
CA ILE A 288 -5.98 -18.82 7.98
C ILE A 288 -4.87 -18.93 9.02
N LEU A 289 -5.23 -19.11 10.30
CA LEU A 289 -4.29 -18.99 11.41
C LEU A 289 -3.16 -20.03 11.39
N LYS A 290 -3.36 -21.19 10.75
CA LYS A 290 -2.29 -22.19 10.56
C LYS A 290 -1.01 -21.61 9.93
N ASP A 291 -1.14 -20.57 9.11
CA ASP A 291 0.00 -19.91 8.44
C ASP A 291 0.66 -18.80 9.29
N TYR A 292 0.08 -18.52 10.46
CA TYR A 292 0.48 -17.45 11.39
C TYR A 292 0.86 -17.99 12.78
N CYS A 293 0.86 -19.31 12.97
CA CYS A 293 1.18 -19.98 14.23
C CYS A 293 2.67 -20.33 14.41
N GLN A 294 3.57 -19.60 13.75
CA GLN A 294 5.03 -19.79 13.86
C GLN A 294 5.71 -18.60 14.54
#